data_AF-A0A0Q5ITV3-F1
#
_entry.id   AF-A0A0Q5ITV3-F1
#
_cell.length_a   1.000
_cell.length_b   1.000
_cell.length_c   1.000
_cell.angle_alpha   90.00
_cell.angle_beta   90.00
_cell.angle_gamma   90.00
#
_symmetry.space_group_name_H-M   'P 1'
#
loop_
_entity.id
_entity.type
_entity.pdbx_description
1 polymer ?
#
loop_
_entity_poly.entity_id
_entity_poly.type
_entity_poly.pdbx_seq_one_letter_code
_entity_poly.pdbx_strand_id
1 'polypeptide(L)'
;MTTADDDARARLAELRSVTLERLAALRGEHDAVVDASRDSNADDEHDPEGATIAFERAQVDALVRDAVARLESVDEALQRIDDGTYGVCARCGRPIAAGRLEARPTATTCVSCATA
;
A
#
# COMPACT_ATOMS: atom_id res chain seq x y z
N MET A 1 6.86 -21.90 -15.32
CA MET A 1 6.97 -21.29 -13.99
C MET A 1 8.36 -21.61 -13.45
N THR A 2 9.16 -20.60 -13.14
CA THR A 2 10.55 -20.78 -12.68
C THR A 2 10.62 -20.71 -11.15
N THR A 3 11.67 -21.26 -10.54
CA THR A 3 11.89 -21.18 -9.07
C THR A 3 11.92 -19.72 -8.58
N ALA A 4 12.44 -18.80 -9.40
CA ALA A 4 12.49 -17.38 -9.07
C ALA A 4 11.09 -16.73 -9.03
N ASP A 5 10.17 -17.17 -9.90
CA ASP A 5 8.78 -16.70 -9.91
C ASP A 5 8.00 -17.23 -8.70
N ASP A 6 8.25 -18.48 -8.31
CA ASP A 6 7.64 -19.08 -7.12
C ASP A 6 8.10 -18.36 -5.84
N ASP A 7 9.40 -18.07 -5.72
CA ASP A 7 9.94 -17.29 -4.60
C ASP A 7 9.36 -15.85 -4.58
N ALA A 8 9.21 -15.23 -5.74
CA ALA A 8 8.62 -13.90 -5.87
C ALA A 8 7.14 -13.90 -5.46
N ARG A 9 6.38 -14.91 -5.89
CA ARG A 9 4.97 -15.08 -5.53
C ARG A 9 4.82 -15.29 -4.02
N ALA A 10 5.66 -16.11 -3.40
CA ALA A 10 5.65 -16.30 -1.95
C ALA A 10 5.90 -14.99 -1.18
N ARG A 11 6.91 -14.22 -1.60
CA ARG A 11 7.22 -12.90 -1.01
C ARG A 11 6.07 -11.90 -1.18
N LEU A 12 5.44 -11.86 -2.36
CA LEU A 12 4.30 -10.98 -2.62
C LEU A 12 3.05 -11.39 -1.85
N ALA A 13 2.79 -12.70 -1.70
CA ALA A 13 1.67 -13.20 -0.90
C ALA A 13 1.81 -12.83 0.58
N GLU A 14 3.00 -12.97 1.15
CA GLU A 14 3.31 -12.52 2.51
C GLU A 14 3.09 -11.00 2.63
N LEU A 15 3.66 -10.23 1.70
CA LEU A 15 3.50 -8.78 1.68
C LEU A 15 2.02 -8.36 1.56
N ARG A 16 1.22 -9.10 0.80
CA ARG A 16 -0.23 -8.90 0.67
C ARG A 16 -0.94 -9.11 2.00
N SER A 17 -0.62 -10.21 2.69
CA SER A 17 -1.20 -10.54 4.01
C SER A 17 -0.93 -9.43 5.01
N VAL A 18 0.34 -9.05 5.17
CA VAL A 18 0.76 -7.98 6.09
C VAL A 18 0.09 -6.65 5.74
N THR A 19 -0.06 -6.33 4.44
CA THR A 19 -0.70 -5.08 4.00
C THR A 19 -2.20 -5.09 4.31
N LEU A 20 -2.88 -6.22 4.16
CA LEU A 20 -4.30 -6.38 4.50
C LEU A 20 -4.55 -6.25 6.00
N GLU A 21 -3.72 -6.87 6.84
CA GLU A 21 -3.80 -6.75 8.29
C GLU A 21 -3.63 -5.29 8.73
N ARG A 22 -2.62 -4.60 8.16
CA ARG A 22 -2.39 -3.18 8.42
C ARG A 22 -3.57 -2.32 7.97
N LEU A 23 -4.12 -2.58 6.80
CA LEU A 23 -5.29 -1.85 6.27
C LEU A 23 -6.51 -2.04 7.18
N ALA A 24 -6.75 -3.27 7.66
CA ALA A 24 -7.85 -3.55 8.58
C ALA A 24 -7.68 -2.79 9.91
N ALA A 25 -6.47 -2.77 10.47
CA ALA A 25 -6.17 -2.02 11.69
C ALA A 25 -6.40 -0.50 11.51
N LEU A 26 -5.87 0.09 10.43
CA LEU A 26 -6.05 1.51 10.14
C LEU A 26 -7.52 1.90 9.89
N ARG A 27 -8.31 1.02 9.28
CA ARG A 27 -9.75 1.24 9.11
C ARG A 27 -10.48 1.26 10.45
N GLY A 28 -10.16 0.32 11.34
CA GLY A 28 -10.71 0.32 12.70
C GLY A 28 -10.34 1.58 13.50
N GLU A 29 -9.10 2.06 13.36
CA GLU A 29 -8.67 3.33 13.96
C GLU A 29 -9.44 4.52 13.39
N HIS A 30 -9.61 4.58 12.07
CA HIS A 30 -10.38 5.65 11.43
C HIS A 30 -11.84 5.67 11.92
N ASP A 31 -12.47 4.51 11.99
CA ASP A 31 -13.85 4.38 12.48
C ASP A 31 -13.97 4.88 13.93
N ALA A 32 -13.01 4.54 14.80
CA ALA A 32 -12.96 5.02 16.18
C ALA A 32 -12.83 6.55 16.28
N VAL A 33 -11.98 7.17 15.44
CA VAL A 33 -11.84 8.64 15.37
C VAL A 33 -13.13 9.30 14.89
N VAL A 34 -13.80 8.72 13.90
CA VAL A 34 -15.08 9.22 13.37
C VAL A 34 -16.18 9.13 14.43
N ASP A 35 -16.24 8.03 15.18
CA ASP A 35 -17.23 7.86 16.23
C ASP A 35 -16.99 8.82 17.41
N ALA A 36 -15.73 9.00 17.83
CA ALA A 36 -15.38 10.01 18.84
C ALA A 36 -15.76 11.44 18.41
N SER A 37 -15.59 11.76 17.12
CA SER A 37 -16.01 13.05 16.57
C SER A 37 -17.53 13.25 16.63
N ARG A 38 -18.33 12.20 16.44
CA ARG A 38 -19.80 12.31 16.50
C ARG A 38 -20.29 12.64 17.91
N ASP A 39 -19.65 12.08 18.93
CA ASP A 39 -19.99 12.34 20.33
C ASP A 39 -19.57 13.75 20.79
N SER A 40 -18.49 14.32 20.23
CA SER A 40 -18.03 15.68 20.55
C SER A 40 -18.83 16.79 19.83
N ASN A 41 -19.36 16.52 18.64
CA ASN A 41 -20.13 17.51 17.85
C ASN A 41 -21.56 17.78 18.36
N ALA A 42 -21.97 17.22 19.51
CA ALA A 42 -23.33 17.38 20.02
C ALA A 42 -23.60 18.77 20.64
N ASP A 43 -22.58 19.58 20.96
CA ASP A 43 -22.77 20.90 21.60
C ASP A 43 -21.56 21.85 21.49
N ASP A 44 -20.98 22.14 20.32
CA ASP A 44 -19.82 23.06 20.34
C ASP A 44 -19.48 23.83 19.05
N GLU A 45 -19.94 25.09 19.00
CA GLU A 45 -19.43 26.10 18.07
C GLU A 45 -18.01 26.58 18.48
N HIS A 46 -17.47 26.15 19.63
CA HIS A 46 -16.22 26.63 20.21
C HIS A 46 -15.30 25.54 20.81
N ASP A 47 -15.40 24.28 20.35
CA ASP A 47 -14.53 23.21 20.82
C ASP A 47 -13.13 23.25 20.16
N PRO A 48 -12.04 23.51 20.90
CA PRO A 48 -10.67 23.36 20.39
C PRO A 48 -10.30 21.91 20.07
N GLU A 49 -10.99 20.91 20.64
CA GLU A 49 -10.74 19.48 20.44
C GLU A 49 -11.23 19.01 19.05
N GLY A 50 -12.31 19.60 18.52
CA GLY A 50 -12.80 19.35 17.14
C GLY A 50 -11.76 19.59 16.04
N ALA A 51 -10.89 20.61 16.18
CA ALA A 51 -9.78 20.84 15.25
C ALA A 51 -8.70 19.76 15.34
N THR A 52 -8.50 19.19 16.52
CA THR A 52 -7.54 18.11 16.79
C THR A 52 -8.04 16.79 16.21
N ILE A 53 -9.32 16.47 16.42
CA ILE A 53 -9.98 15.27 15.87
C ILE A 53 -10.00 15.31 14.34
N ALA A 54 -10.26 16.46 13.72
CA ALA A 54 -10.20 16.60 12.27
C ALA A 54 -8.78 16.35 11.71
N PHE A 55 -7.74 16.81 12.42
CA PHE A 55 -6.36 16.57 12.05
C PHE A 55 -5.96 15.09 12.19
N GLU A 56 -6.31 14.47 13.32
CA GLU A 56 -6.11 13.03 13.55
C GLU A 56 -6.77 12.18 12.47
N ARG A 57 -8.03 12.49 12.14
CA ARG A 57 -8.76 11.82 11.05
C ARG A 57 -8.01 11.94 9.73
N ALA A 58 -7.56 13.13 9.37
CA ALA A 58 -6.84 13.36 8.11
C ALA A 58 -5.53 12.54 8.03
N GLN A 59 -4.85 12.37 9.16
CA GLN A 59 -3.65 11.54 9.26
C GLN A 59 -3.96 10.06 9.04
N VAL A 60 -4.95 9.50 9.74
CA VAL A 60 -5.33 8.09 9.59
C VAL A 60 -5.83 7.83 8.16
N ASP A 61 -6.62 8.73 7.59
CA ASP A 61 -7.07 8.67 6.21
C ASP A 61 -5.90 8.61 5.20
N ALA A 62 -4.82 9.36 5.44
CA ALA A 62 -3.63 9.31 4.60
C ALA A 62 -2.92 7.96 4.68
N LEU A 63 -2.84 7.37 5.87
CA LEU A 63 -2.27 6.04 6.08
C LEU A 63 -3.12 4.94 5.43
N VAL A 64 -4.45 5.03 5.51
CA VAL A 64 -5.37 4.12 4.82
C VAL A 64 -5.13 4.16 3.31
N ARG A 65 -5.04 5.37 2.72
CA ARG A 65 -4.77 5.52 1.29
C ARG A 65 -3.43 4.92 0.87
N ASP A 66 -2.37 5.12 1.64
CA ASP A 66 -1.05 4.52 1.36
C ASP A 66 -1.11 2.98 1.41
N ALA A 67 -1.80 2.42 2.41
CA ALA A 67 -1.97 0.97 2.54
C ALA A 67 -2.77 0.38 1.36
N VAL A 68 -3.82 1.07 0.89
CA VAL A 68 -4.59 0.66 -0.30
C VAL A 68 -3.71 0.68 -1.55
N ALA A 69 -3.00 1.78 -1.82
CA ALA A 69 -2.11 1.89 -2.98
C ALA A 69 -1.00 0.83 -2.96
N ARG A 70 -0.50 0.49 -1.77
CA ARG A 70 0.47 -0.60 -1.59
C ARG A 70 -0.15 -1.96 -1.91
N LEU A 71 -1.38 -2.22 -1.47
CA LEU A 71 -2.09 -3.46 -1.76
C LEU A 71 -2.31 -3.61 -3.28
N GLU A 72 -2.78 -2.57 -3.95
CA GLU A 72 -2.94 -2.52 -5.41
C GLU A 72 -1.61 -2.84 -6.12
N SER A 73 -0.51 -2.24 -5.68
CA SER A 73 0.82 -2.51 -6.25
C SER A 73 1.27 -3.96 -6.07
N VAL A 74 0.84 -4.62 -5.00
CA VAL A 74 1.12 -6.04 -4.73
C VAL A 74 0.27 -6.93 -5.62
N ASP A 75 -1.03 -6.64 -5.74
CA ASP A 75 -1.96 -7.38 -6.58
C ASP A 75 -1.55 -7.28 -8.07
N GLU A 76 -1.16 -6.09 -8.54
CA GLU A 76 -0.59 -5.91 -9.88
C GLU A 76 0.70 -6.71 -10.10
N ALA A 77 1.56 -6.79 -9.08
CA ALA A 77 2.79 -7.58 -9.18
C ALA A 77 2.50 -9.08 -9.27
N LEU A 78 1.53 -9.58 -8.50
CA LEU A 78 1.05 -10.97 -8.59
C LEU A 78 0.46 -11.27 -9.97
N GLN A 79 -0.38 -10.37 -10.49
CA GLN A 79 -0.94 -10.49 -11.84
C GLN A 79 0.15 -10.57 -12.91
N ARG A 80 1.21 -9.76 -12.80
CA ARG A 80 2.35 -9.85 -13.73
C ARG A 80 3.07 -11.20 -13.67
N ILE A 81 3.10 -11.87 -12.52
CA ILE A 81 3.67 -13.22 -12.42
C ILE A 81 2.75 -14.19 -13.17
N ASP A 82 1.44 -14.09 -12.99
CA ASP A 82 0.45 -14.92 -13.69
C ASP A 82 0.49 -14.72 -15.22
N ASP A 83 0.69 -13.47 -15.66
CA ASP A 83 0.82 -13.10 -17.07
C ASP A 83 2.22 -13.41 -17.65
N GLY A 84 3.18 -13.83 -16.82
CA GLY A 84 4.57 -14.11 -17.23
C GLY A 84 5.39 -12.87 -17.62
N THR A 85 4.96 -11.67 -17.20
CA THR A 85 5.63 -10.39 -17.48
C THR A 85 6.38 -9.83 -16.28
N TYR A 86 6.36 -10.53 -15.15
CA TYR A 86 7.08 -10.14 -13.95
C TYR A 86 8.60 -10.04 -14.21
N GLY A 87 9.22 -9.04 -13.58
CA GLY A 87 10.63 -8.74 -13.78
C GLY A 87 11.00 -8.07 -15.10
N VAL A 88 10.03 -7.68 -15.93
CA VAL A 88 10.25 -6.87 -17.13
C VAL A 88 9.86 -5.41 -16.87
N CYS A 89 10.71 -4.47 -17.30
CA CYS A 89 10.46 -3.04 -17.14
C CYS A 89 9.33 -2.57 -18.05
N ALA A 90 8.25 -2.04 -17.47
CA ALA A 90 7.08 -1.56 -18.20
C ALA A 90 7.37 -0.39 -19.17
N ARG A 91 8.46 0.37 -18.95
CA ARG A 91 8.83 1.53 -19.77
C ARG A 91 9.71 1.20 -20.97
N CYS A 92 10.65 0.25 -20.84
CA CYS A 92 11.64 -0.04 -21.88
C CYS A 92 11.76 -1.51 -22.27
N GLY A 93 10.97 -2.40 -21.67
CA GLY A 93 10.97 -3.83 -21.97
C GLY A 93 12.21 -4.61 -21.53
N ARG A 94 13.20 -3.96 -20.91
CA ARG A 94 14.42 -4.63 -20.40
C ARG A 94 14.18 -5.31 -19.05
N PRO A 95 14.95 -6.36 -18.71
CA PRO A 95 14.87 -7.00 -17.40
C PRO A 95 15.12 -6.01 -16.24
N ILE A 96 14.36 -6.16 -15.17
CA ILE A 96 14.59 -5.51 -13.88
C ILE A 96 15.59 -6.37 -13.12
N ALA A 97 16.64 -5.74 -12.56
CA ALA A 97 17.67 -6.46 -11.82
C ALA A 97 17.07 -7.25 -10.64
N ALA A 98 17.51 -8.50 -10.44
CA ALA A 98 17.02 -9.39 -9.38
C ALA A 98 17.10 -8.74 -7.99
N GLY A 99 18.24 -8.16 -7.63
CA GLY A 99 18.41 -7.46 -6.34
C GLY A 99 17.44 -6.28 -6.14
N ARG A 100 16.93 -5.67 -7.22
CA ARG A 100 15.88 -4.64 -7.13
C ARG A 100 14.51 -5.26 -6.84
N LEU A 101 14.18 -6.40 -7.43
CA LEU A 101 12.94 -7.14 -7.15
C LEU A 101 12.99 -7.83 -5.77
N GLU A 102 14.16 -8.20 -5.29
CA GLU A 102 14.37 -8.68 -3.92
C GLU A 102 14.11 -7.56 -2.91
N ALA A 103 14.69 -6.37 -3.13
CA ALA A 103 14.49 -5.22 -2.26
C ALA A 103 13.09 -4.59 -2.38
N ARG A 104 12.52 -4.58 -3.60
CA ARG A 104 11.22 -3.99 -3.94
C ARG A 104 10.45 -4.90 -4.91
N PRO A 105 9.74 -5.92 -4.40
CA PRO A 105 9.01 -6.89 -5.24
C PRO A 105 7.95 -6.28 -6.16
N THR A 106 7.37 -5.15 -5.76
CA THR A 106 6.36 -4.44 -6.57
C THR A 106 6.95 -3.55 -7.65
N ALA A 107 8.27 -3.53 -7.85
CA ALA A 107 8.90 -2.67 -8.86
C ALA A 107 8.40 -2.99 -10.29
N THR A 108 7.97 -1.94 -11.00
CA THR A 108 7.48 -1.99 -12.39
C THR A 108 8.52 -1.48 -13.39
N THR A 109 9.57 -0.80 -12.93
CA THR A 109 10.60 -0.18 -13.78
C THR A 109 12.01 -0.56 -13.34
N CYS A 110 12.92 -0.63 -14.32
CA CYS A 110 14.36 -0.77 -14.06
C CYS A 110 14.96 0.52 -13.49
N VAL A 111 16.17 0.44 -12.91
CA VAL A 111 16.82 1.58 -12.26
C VAL A 111 16.96 2.79 -13.19
N SER A 112 17.42 2.57 -14.43
CA SER A 112 17.61 3.65 -15.41
C SER A 112 16.31 4.36 -15.77
N CYS A 113 15.20 3.63 -15.84
CA CYS A 113 13.88 4.22 -16.14
C CYS A 113 13.23 4.90 -14.95
N ALA A 114 13.65 4.57 -13.73
CA ALA A 114 13.14 5.19 -12.50
C ALA A 114 13.86 6.49 -12.14
N THR A 115 15.08 6.69 -12.65
CA THR A 115 15.91 7.89 -12.42
C THR A 115 15.90 8.87 -13.60
N ALA A 116 15.15 8.58 -14.66
CA ALA A 116 15.10 9.35 -15.91
C ALA A 116 13.76 10.05 -16.06
#